data_AF-A0A2N8MS24-F1
#
_entry.id   AF-A0A2N8MS24-F1
#
_cell.length_a   1.000
_cell.length_b   1.000
_cell.length_c   1.000
_cell.angle_alpha   90.00
_cell.angle_beta   90.00
_cell.angle_gamma   90.00
#
_symmetry.space_group_name_H-M   'P 1'
#
loop_
_entity.id
_entity.type
_entity.pdbx_description
1 polymer ?
#
loop_
_entity_poly.entity_id
_entity_poly.type
_entity_poly.pdbx_seq_one_letter_code
_entity_poly.pdbx_strand_id
1 'polypeptide(L)'
;MTARIRALVVTAAALATISGVPGESIQAAAAPPSPVVSPSPAVPPAALLPPETVPHASARDGFDLAAALSTPDREESRIDVGGCEDVVHGRLIGTGATGQGFQSAVPGGQVSELVARTTNPPDLTAWAAQAARCSQVTVDDAAGTAVSTVTVQPAPAVTGAKTLSYQQLLTLPGQPPELPGLRLRTVAIAADDVLVVLRDAGTTGLDLDALAVAAWQHAAGPLGR
;
A
#
# COMPACT_ATOMS: atom_id res chain seq x y z
N MET A 1 -28.41 -12.01 -28.40
CA MET A 1 -27.27 -12.93 -28.23
C MET A 1 -26.51 -12.49 -26.99
N THR A 2 -26.49 -13.36 -25.99
CA THR A 2 -26.03 -13.09 -24.63
C THR A 2 -24.59 -13.57 -24.44
N ALA A 3 -23.86 -12.84 -23.59
CA ALA A 3 -22.64 -13.21 -22.86
C ALA A 3 -21.30 -13.30 -23.62
N ARG A 4 -20.33 -12.49 -23.15
CA ARG A 4 -19.05 -12.96 -22.58
C ARG A 4 -18.36 -11.81 -21.83
N ILE A 5 -18.76 -11.62 -20.57
CA ILE A 5 -17.95 -10.95 -19.55
C ILE A 5 -16.90 -11.99 -19.16
N ARG A 6 -15.65 -11.82 -19.60
CA ARG A 6 -14.54 -12.63 -19.12
C ARG A 6 -13.98 -11.95 -17.87
N ALA A 7 -14.14 -12.66 -16.76
CA ALA A 7 -13.58 -12.40 -15.46
C ALA A 7 -12.08 -12.11 -15.53
N LEU A 8 -11.65 -11.01 -14.92
CA LEU A 8 -10.26 -10.81 -14.51
C LEU A 8 -10.15 -11.23 -13.04
N VAL A 9 -10.16 -12.54 -12.82
CA VAL A 9 -9.79 -13.19 -11.56
C VAL A 9 -8.40 -13.76 -11.78
N VAL A 10 -7.39 -13.23 -11.10
CA VAL A 10 -6.07 -13.87 -11.02
C VAL A 10 -5.90 -14.33 -9.58
N THR A 11 -6.24 -15.60 -9.34
CA THR A 11 -5.95 -16.35 -8.12
C THR A 11 -4.68 -17.20 -8.29
N ALA A 12 -3.80 -17.09 -7.29
CA ALA A 12 -2.96 -18.10 -6.65
C ALA A 12 -2.55 -19.40 -7.39
N ALA A 13 -1.24 -19.70 -7.37
CA ALA A 13 -0.70 -21.02 -6.97
C ALA A 13 0.84 -21.02 -6.88
N ALA A 14 1.37 -21.32 -5.69
CA ALA A 14 2.52 -22.22 -5.49
C ALA A 14 2.65 -22.59 -4.00
N LEU A 15 1.75 -23.45 -3.52
CA LEU A 15 1.98 -24.27 -2.32
C LEU A 15 2.58 -25.60 -2.80
N ALA A 16 3.87 -25.78 -2.57
CA ALA A 16 4.51 -27.09 -2.66
C ALA A 16 4.61 -27.68 -1.25
N THR A 17 3.93 -28.81 -1.08
CA THR A 17 3.93 -29.70 0.07
C THR A 17 5.33 -30.24 0.41
N ILE A 18 5.73 -30.18 1.68
CA ILE A 18 6.63 -31.18 2.26
C ILE A 18 6.00 -31.68 3.57
N SER A 19 5.40 -32.85 3.48
CA SER A 19 5.06 -33.72 4.61
C SER A 19 6.35 -34.28 5.21
N GLY A 20 6.64 -33.95 6.47
CA GLY A 20 7.71 -34.56 7.25
C GLY A 20 7.23 -35.82 7.99
N VAL A 21 7.94 -36.93 7.80
CA VAL A 21 7.97 -38.09 8.71
C VAL A 21 9.34 -38.09 9.41
N PRO A 22 9.45 -38.52 10.67
CA PRO A 22 10.56 -38.16 11.56
C PRO A 22 11.73 -39.14 11.44
N GLY A 23 12.96 -38.62 11.50
CA GLY A 23 14.17 -39.44 11.50
C GLY A 23 15.36 -38.70 12.09
N GLU A 24 15.77 -39.17 13.27
CA GLU A 24 17.10 -39.18 13.89
C GLU A 24 17.93 -37.91 14.11
N SER A 25 18.31 -37.78 15.39
CA SER A 25 19.14 -36.80 16.05
C SER A 25 20.58 -36.72 15.52
N ILE A 26 21.09 -35.50 15.34
CA ILE A 26 22.53 -35.20 15.50
C ILE A 26 22.66 -33.94 16.35
N GLN A 27 23.23 -34.10 17.55
CA GLN A 27 23.67 -33.01 18.42
C GLN A 27 24.74 -32.17 17.71
N ALA A 28 24.47 -30.88 17.50
CA ALA A 28 25.48 -29.89 17.13
C ALA A 28 25.75 -28.97 18.34
N ALA A 29 27.04 -28.83 18.66
CA ALA A 29 27.54 -28.09 19.82
C ALA A 29 27.19 -26.59 19.77
N ALA A 30 26.98 -26.01 20.95
CA ALA A 30 26.62 -24.60 21.12
C ALA A 30 27.74 -23.66 20.64
N ALA A 31 27.41 -22.80 19.68
CA ALA A 31 28.23 -21.64 19.32
C ALA A 31 28.01 -20.51 20.36
N PRO A 32 29.02 -19.71 20.70
CA PRO A 32 28.91 -18.63 21.67
C PRO A 32 27.93 -17.54 21.18
N PRO A 33 27.22 -16.83 22.09
CA PRO A 33 26.20 -15.87 21.70
C PRO A 33 26.84 -14.69 20.96
N SER A 34 26.32 -14.42 19.76
CA SER A 34 26.60 -13.19 19.03
C SER A 34 26.07 -11.98 19.79
N PRO A 35 26.73 -10.80 19.68
CA PRO A 35 26.34 -9.61 20.42
C PRO A 35 24.92 -9.20 20.04
N VAL A 36 24.11 -8.93 21.06
CA VAL A 36 22.72 -8.48 20.97
C VAL A 36 22.72 -7.13 20.26
N VAL A 37 22.43 -7.13 18.96
CA VAL A 37 21.95 -5.94 18.27
C VAL A 37 20.59 -5.64 18.89
N SER A 38 20.47 -4.48 19.55
CA SER A 38 19.20 -4.00 20.08
C SER A 38 18.11 -4.18 19.00
N PRO A 39 16.99 -4.87 19.28
CA PRO A 39 15.94 -4.98 18.28
C PRO A 39 15.41 -3.58 18.03
N SER A 40 15.57 -3.10 16.79
CA SER A 40 14.81 -1.94 16.32
C SER A 40 13.34 -2.19 16.66
N PRO A 41 12.58 -1.19 17.18
CA PRO A 41 11.20 -1.41 17.60
C PRO A 41 10.42 -2.09 16.47
N ALA A 42 9.92 -3.30 16.75
CA ALA A 42 9.29 -4.12 15.73
C ALA A 42 8.07 -3.40 15.16
N VAL A 43 7.92 -3.44 13.83
CA VAL A 43 6.67 -3.05 13.18
C VAL A 43 5.56 -3.93 13.76
N PRO A 44 4.39 -3.39 14.14
CA PRO A 44 3.31 -4.18 14.69
C PRO A 44 2.94 -5.30 13.72
N PRO A 45 2.93 -6.57 14.16
CA PRO A 45 2.56 -7.70 13.30
C PRO A 45 1.05 -7.78 13.07
N ALA A 46 0.28 -6.87 13.66
CA ALA A 46 -1.16 -6.83 13.62
C ALA A 46 -1.65 -5.64 12.80
N ALA A 47 -2.84 -5.82 12.24
CA ALA A 47 -3.59 -4.81 11.53
C ALA A 47 -3.76 -3.52 12.35
N LEU A 48 -3.69 -2.37 11.66
CA LEU A 48 -3.73 -1.05 12.28
C LEU A 48 -5.14 -0.62 12.63
N LEU A 49 -6.12 -1.00 11.82
CA LEU A 49 -7.52 -0.77 12.12
C LEU A 49 -8.04 -1.91 12.99
N PRO A 50 -8.87 -1.66 14.00
CA PRO A 50 -9.68 -2.71 14.61
C PRO A 50 -10.61 -3.37 13.55
N PRO A 51 -10.93 -4.68 13.66
CA PRO A 51 -11.79 -5.37 12.70
C PRO A 51 -13.16 -4.71 12.50
N GLU A 52 -13.71 -4.15 13.58
CA GLU A 52 -15.01 -3.48 13.62
C GLU A 52 -15.02 -2.10 12.94
N THR A 53 -13.85 -1.52 12.64
CA THR A 53 -13.75 -0.15 12.12
C THR A 53 -14.04 -0.08 10.62
N VAL A 54 -13.95 -1.20 9.90
CA VAL A 54 -14.29 -1.26 8.47
C VAL A 54 -15.57 -2.10 8.29
N PRO A 55 -16.71 -1.47 7.99
CA PRO A 55 -17.97 -2.19 7.84
C PRO A 55 -17.90 -3.26 6.76
N HIS A 56 -18.36 -4.47 7.09
CA HIS A 56 -18.47 -5.59 6.15
C HIS A 56 -17.15 -6.03 5.50
N ALA A 57 -16.01 -5.74 6.13
CA ALA A 57 -14.72 -6.24 5.67
C ALA A 57 -14.66 -7.77 5.71
N SER A 58 -14.03 -8.35 4.69
CA SER A 58 -13.61 -9.75 4.72
C SER A 58 -12.53 -9.98 5.78
N ALA A 59 -12.12 -11.25 5.94
CA ALA A 59 -10.87 -11.55 6.63
C ALA A 59 -9.71 -10.77 5.99
N ARG A 60 -8.74 -10.40 6.83
CA ARG A 60 -7.54 -9.65 6.43
C ARG A 60 -6.47 -10.57 5.91
N ASP A 61 -5.99 -10.29 4.71
CA ASP A 61 -4.82 -10.94 4.13
C ASP A 61 -3.59 -10.06 4.36
N GLY A 62 -2.62 -10.58 5.10
CA GLY A 62 -1.36 -9.89 5.39
C GLY A 62 -0.37 -9.98 4.24
N PHE A 63 0.41 -8.93 4.03
CA PHE A 63 1.53 -8.92 3.08
C PHE A 63 2.75 -8.19 3.65
N ASP A 64 3.93 -8.64 3.24
CA ASP A 64 5.21 -8.01 3.59
C ASP A 64 5.49 -6.82 2.65
N LEU A 65 5.91 -5.67 3.21
CA LEU A 65 6.26 -4.49 2.43
C LEU A 65 7.44 -4.75 1.47
N ALA A 66 8.46 -5.50 1.88
CA ALA A 66 9.60 -5.82 1.03
C ALA A 66 9.17 -6.65 -0.19
N ALA A 67 8.24 -7.58 -0.01
CA ALA A 67 7.64 -8.32 -1.11
C ALA A 67 6.83 -7.40 -2.04
N ALA A 68 6.05 -6.46 -1.49
CA ALA A 68 5.28 -5.51 -2.28
C ALA A 68 6.17 -4.54 -3.10
N LEU A 69 7.25 -4.03 -2.50
CA LEU A 69 8.22 -3.13 -3.14
C LEU A 69 9.16 -3.86 -4.12
N SER A 70 9.27 -5.19 -4.04
CA SER A 70 10.12 -5.99 -4.92
C SER A 70 9.62 -6.11 -6.36
N THR A 71 8.46 -5.52 -6.68
CA THR A 71 7.93 -5.49 -8.04
C THR A 71 8.59 -4.32 -8.79
N PRO A 72 9.61 -4.57 -9.64
CA PRO A 72 10.26 -3.50 -10.37
C PRO A 72 9.29 -2.90 -11.39
N ASP A 73 9.56 -1.65 -11.79
CA ASP A 73 8.98 -1.14 -13.02
C ASP A 73 9.32 -2.10 -14.16
N ARG A 74 8.31 -2.48 -14.94
CA ARG A 74 8.55 -3.30 -16.11
C ARG A 74 9.34 -2.45 -17.11
N GLU A 75 10.38 -3.03 -17.70
CA GLU A 75 11.18 -2.36 -18.75
C GLU A 75 10.33 -1.87 -19.93
N GLU A 76 9.15 -2.48 -20.12
CA GLU A 76 8.19 -2.14 -21.16
C GLU A 76 7.23 -1.00 -20.77
N SER A 77 7.19 -0.60 -19.50
CA SER A 77 6.35 0.49 -19.00
C SER A 77 6.96 1.84 -19.39
N ARG A 78 6.21 2.66 -20.10
CA ARG A 78 6.61 4.02 -20.46
C ARG A 78 5.63 5.03 -19.90
N ILE A 79 6.19 6.04 -19.26
CA ILE A 79 5.46 7.19 -18.74
C ILE A 79 5.84 8.38 -19.63
N ASP A 80 4.85 9.08 -20.15
CA ASP A 80 5.04 10.18 -21.11
C ASP A 80 5.75 11.40 -20.50
N VAL A 81 5.69 11.55 -19.18
CA VAL A 81 6.38 12.59 -18.41
C VAL A 81 7.42 11.98 -17.46
N GLY A 82 8.70 12.09 -17.81
CA GLY A 82 9.79 11.60 -16.96
C GLY A 82 9.82 12.28 -15.58
N GLY A 83 10.10 11.49 -14.54
CA GLY A 83 10.09 11.93 -13.14
C GLY A 83 8.73 11.79 -12.45
N CYS A 84 7.69 11.33 -13.14
CA CYS A 84 6.36 11.09 -12.58
C CYS A 84 6.10 9.64 -12.13
N GLU A 85 7.10 8.77 -12.20
CA GLU A 85 6.99 7.33 -11.95
C GLU A 85 6.44 7.05 -10.54
N ASP A 86 6.99 7.69 -9.51
CA ASP A 86 6.52 7.50 -8.13
C ASP A 86 5.08 7.98 -7.92
N VAL A 87 4.65 9.02 -8.64
CA VAL A 87 3.27 9.51 -8.55
C VAL A 87 2.33 8.54 -9.25
N VAL A 88 2.67 8.07 -10.45
CA VAL A 88 1.88 7.11 -11.23
C VAL A 88 1.71 5.79 -10.49
N HIS A 89 2.78 5.27 -9.89
CA HIS A 89 2.74 4.03 -9.12
C HIS A 89 2.27 4.24 -7.67
N GLY A 90 2.02 5.49 -7.28
CA GLY A 90 1.62 5.87 -5.93
C GLY A 90 2.61 5.41 -4.86
N ARG A 91 3.91 5.42 -5.19
CA ARG A 91 5.01 5.06 -4.30
C ARG A 91 5.26 6.20 -3.33
N LEU A 92 5.06 5.91 -2.06
CA LEU A 92 5.37 6.80 -0.95
C LEU A 92 6.59 6.31 -0.15
N ILE A 93 7.05 5.10 -0.40
CA ILE A 93 8.09 4.45 0.39
C ILE A 93 9.23 4.05 -0.54
N GLY A 94 10.42 4.52 -0.20
CA GLY A 94 11.65 4.14 -0.90
C GLY A 94 12.20 2.78 -0.45
N THR A 95 13.30 2.38 -1.05
CA THR A 95 14.04 1.19 -0.65
C THR A 95 14.58 1.35 0.78
N GLY A 96 14.57 0.27 1.56
CA GLY A 96 15.13 0.26 2.93
C GLY A 96 14.14 0.52 4.06
N ALA A 97 12.84 0.65 3.78
CA ALA A 97 11.80 0.61 4.80
C ALA A 97 11.48 -0.84 5.21
N THR A 98 11.14 -1.04 6.48
CA THR A 98 10.53 -2.28 6.98
C THR A 98 9.07 -2.01 7.29
N GLY A 99 8.18 -2.93 6.96
CA GLY A 99 6.76 -2.67 7.12
C GLY A 99 5.88 -3.90 6.96
N GLN A 100 4.65 -3.75 7.40
CA GLN A 100 3.60 -4.75 7.33
C GLN A 100 2.38 -4.11 6.70
N GLY A 101 1.70 -4.84 5.82
CA GLY A 101 0.44 -4.42 5.25
C GLY A 101 -0.65 -5.47 5.40
N PHE A 102 -1.89 -5.01 5.36
CA PHE A 102 -3.08 -5.85 5.35
C PHE A 102 -4.03 -5.35 4.26
N GLN A 103 -4.76 -6.28 3.67
CA GLN A 103 -5.78 -5.97 2.68
C GLN A 103 -7.10 -6.67 3.05
N SER A 104 -8.21 -6.02 2.73
CA SER A 104 -9.55 -6.57 2.95
C SER A 104 -10.46 -6.19 1.78
N ALA A 105 -11.27 -7.14 1.34
CA ALA A 105 -12.39 -6.86 0.46
C ALA A 105 -13.50 -6.19 1.27
N VAL A 106 -14.13 -5.17 0.68
CA VAL A 106 -15.28 -4.46 1.25
C VAL A 106 -16.32 -4.25 0.14
N PRO A 107 -17.59 -3.97 0.47
CA PRO A 107 -18.57 -3.60 -0.54
C PRO A 107 -18.05 -2.46 -1.43
N GLY A 108 -18.05 -2.69 -2.75
CA GLY A 108 -17.62 -1.69 -3.74
C GLY A 108 -16.11 -1.59 -3.98
N GLY A 109 -15.27 -2.41 -3.35
CA GLY A 109 -13.82 -2.34 -3.56
C GLY A 109 -12.95 -3.13 -2.59
N GLN A 110 -11.74 -2.61 -2.37
CA GLN A 110 -10.71 -3.17 -1.51
C GLN A 110 -10.11 -2.04 -0.67
N VAL A 111 -9.81 -2.33 0.59
CA VAL A 111 -9.06 -1.43 1.47
C VAL A 111 -7.76 -2.10 1.84
N SER A 112 -6.67 -1.38 1.75
CA SER A 112 -5.39 -1.78 2.32
C SER A 112 -4.87 -0.77 3.32
N GLU A 113 -4.18 -1.28 4.31
CA GLU A 113 -3.48 -0.54 5.34
C GLU A 113 -2.03 -1.00 5.37
N LEU A 114 -1.13 -0.06 5.64
CA LEU A 114 0.29 -0.32 5.70
C LEU A 114 0.90 0.52 6.82
N VAL A 115 1.73 -0.11 7.64
CA VAL A 115 2.65 0.57 8.54
C VAL A 115 4.07 0.26 8.12
N ALA A 116 4.90 1.29 8.06
CA ALA A 116 6.32 1.16 7.81
C ALA A 116 7.14 1.95 8.82
N ARG A 117 8.30 1.42 9.17
CA ARG A 117 9.40 2.15 9.80
C ARG A 117 10.51 2.40 8.79
N THR A 118 11.02 3.62 8.78
CA THR A 118 12.13 4.03 7.91
C THR A 118 12.96 5.10 8.60
N THR A 119 14.28 4.99 8.49
CA THR A 119 15.20 6.03 8.95
C THR A 119 15.12 7.31 8.11
N ASN A 120 14.56 7.20 6.91
CA ASN A 120 14.32 8.31 5.99
C ASN A 120 12.81 8.34 5.65
N PRO A 121 11.97 8.96 6.48
CA PRO A 121 10.56 9.13 6.18
C PRO A 121 10.38 9.93 4.88
N PRO A 122 9.34 9.62 4.07
CA PRO A 122 9.10 10.37 2.85
C PRO A 122 8.72 11.81 3.16
N ASP A 123 9.23 12.75 2.35
CA ASP A 123 8.73 14.11 2.36
C ASP A 123 7.36 14.17 1.65
N LEU A 124 6.30 14.03 2.44
CA LEU A 124 4.92 14.07 1.97
C LEU A 124 4.56 15.41 1.29
N THR A 125 5.23 16.51 1.66
CA THR A 125 4.99 17.83 1.05
C THR A 125 5.64 17.90 -0.33
N ALA A 126 6.88 17.43 -0.46
CA ALA A 126 7.57 17.34 -1.74
C ALA A 126 6.83 16.38 -2.69
N TRP A 127 6.33 15.25 -2.18
CA TRP A 127 5.52 14.33 -2.95
C TRP A 127 4.23 14.98 -3.45
N ALA A 128 3.49 15.69 -2.60
CA ALA A 128 2.28 16.41 -3.00
C ALA A 128 2.56 17.45 -4.09
N ALA A 129 3.69 18.17 -3.99
CA ALA A 129 4.12 19.11 -5.01
C ALA A 129 4.47 18.42 -6.34
N GLN A 130 5.09 17.24 -6.29
CA GLN A 130 5.35 16.43 -7.49
C GLN A 130 4.04 15.92 -8.10
N ALA A 131 3.10 15.45 -7.29
CA ALA A 131 1.79 15.01 -7.74
C ALA A 131 0.99 16.12 -8.44
N ALA A 132 1.10 17.37 -7.97
CA ALA A 132 0.49 18.51 -8.64
C ALA A 132 1.09 18.75 -10.04
N ARG A 133 2.41 18.57 -10.20
CA ARG A 133 3.09 18.65 -11.51
C ARG A 133 2.74 17.48 -12.42
N CYS A 134 2.57 16.28 -11.85
CA CYS A 134 2.22 15.03 -12.52
C CYS A 134 0.70 14.75 -12.45
N SER A 135 -0.13 15.79 -12.49
CA SER A 135 -1.57 15.67 -12.23
C SER A 135 -2.33 14.92 -13.33
N GLN A 136 -1.78 14.84 -14.53
CA GLN A 136 -2.28 13.99 -15.61
C GLN A 136 -1.11 13.46 -16.43
N VAL A 137 -1.05 12.13 -16.55
CA VAL A 137 0.09 11.42 -17.15
C VAL A 137 -0.43 10.22 -17.93
N THR A 138 0.11 9.98 -19.13
CA THR A 138 -0.20 8.79 -19.92
C THR A 138 0.80 7.69 -19.58
N VAL A 139 0.27 6.49 -19.35
CA VAL A 139 1.04 5.29 -19.00
C VAL A 139 0.80 4.26 -20.09
N ASP A 140 1.86 3.84 -20.76
CA ASP A 140 1.85 2.73 -21.71
C ASP A 140 2.51 1.52 -21.06
N ASP A 141 1.77 0.43 -20.86
CA ASP A 141 2.31 -0.82 -20.35
C ASP A 141 1.83 -2.04 -21.16
N ALA A 142 2.20 -3.24 -20.72
CA ALA A 142 1.81 -4.50 -21.37
C ALA A 142 0.29 -4.75 -21.37
N ALA A 143 -0.47 -4.11 -20.48
CA ALA A 143 -1.94 -4.17 -20.44
C ALA A 143 -2.60 -3.13 -21.35
N GLY A 144 -1.85 -2.11 -21.77
CA GLY A 144 -2.25 -1.11 -22.76
C GLY A 144 -1.94 0.31 -22.32
N THR A 145 -2.53 1.28 -23.02
CA THR A 145 -2.43 2.70 -22.67
C THR A 145 -3.51 3.06 -21.65
N ALA A 146 -3.13 3.76 -20.58
CA ALA A 146 -4.02 4.34 -19.59
C ALA A 146 -3.66 5.81 -19.33
N VAL A 147 -4.63 6.60 -18.89
CA VAL A 147 -4.42 7.97 -18.40
C VAL A 147 -4.58 7.95 -16.89
N SER A 148 -3.52 8.34 -16.19
CA SER A 148 -3.49 8.53 -14.74
C SER A 148 -3.73 9.99 -14.41
N THR A 149 -4.84 10.28 -13.74
CA THR A 149 -5.16 11.61 -13.22
C THR A 149 -5.03 11.61 -11.71
N VAL A 150 -4.17 12.45 -11.15
CA VAL A 150 -3.96 12.59 -9.70
C VAL A 150 -4.48 13.94 -9.22
N THR A 151 -5.26 13.91 -8.15
CA THR A 151 -5.79 15.09 -7.47
C THR A 151 -5.42 15.03 -6.00
N VAL A 152 -4.56 15.96 -5.55
CA VAL A 152 -4.27 16.16 -4.14
C VAL A 152 -5.47 16.84 -3.48
N GLN A 153 -5.87 16.32 -2.32
CA GLN A 153 -7.03 16.79 -1.55
C GLN A 153 -6.55 17.40 -0.23
N PRO A 154 -7.38 18.20 0.46
CA PRO A 154 -7.11 18.60 1.83
C PRO A 154 -6.86 17.36 2.69
N ALA A 155 -5.73 17.33 3.40
CA ALA A 155 -5.34 16.21 4.24
C ALA A 155 -5.87 16.37 5.67
N PRO A 156 -6.14 15.27 6.41
CA PRO A 156 -6.56 15.36 7.80
C PRO A 156 -5.49 16.02 8.66
N ALA A 157 -5.92 16.83 9.63
CA ALA A 157 -5.01 17.46 10.57
C ALA A 157 -4.65 16.47 11.71
N VAL A 158 -3.39 16.10 11.81
CA VAL A 158 -2.85 15.28 12.90
C VAL A 158 -1.72 16.01 13.58
N THR A 159 -1.87 16.26 14.88
CA THR A 159 -0.87 16.97 15.67
C THR A 159 0.46 16.23 15.67
N GLY A 160 1.54 16.94 15.34
CA GLY A 160 2.89 16.37 15.33
C GLY A 160 3.20 15.47 14.13
N ALA A 161 2.31 15.38 13.13
CA ALA A 161 2.53 14.57 11.94
C ALA A 161 2.36 15.37 10.64
N LYS A 162 3.00 14.87 9.58
CA LYS A 162 2.75 15.29 8.20
C LYS A 162 1.69 14.38 7.62
N THR A 163 0.75 14.95 6.87
CA THR A 163 -0.34 14.21 6.25
C THR A 163 -0.40 14.49 4.76
N LEU A 164 -0.75 13.46 4.00
CA LEU A 164 -0.97 13.51 2.56
C LEU A 164 -2.29 12.82 2.26
N SER A 165 -3.07 13.42 1.38
CA SER A 165 -4.33 12.86 0.95
C SER A 165 -4.49 13.12 -0.55
N TYR A 166 -4.62 12.08 -1.36
CA TYR A 166 -4.86 12.22 -2.80
C TYR A 166 -5.80 11.16 -3.35
N GLN A 167 -6.36 11.44 -4.52
CA GLN A 167 -7.10 10.48 -5.33
C GLN A 167 -6.41 10.34 -6.67
N GLN A 168 -6.25 9.10 -7.12
CA GLN A 168 -5.82 8.75 -8.45
C GLN A 168 -6.97 8.08 -9.18
N LEU A 169 -7.19 8.49 -10.43
CA LEU A 169 -8.15 7.90 -11.34
C LEU A 169 -7.42 7.41 -12.58
N LEU A 170 -7.54 6.10 -12.84
CA LEU A 170 -7.00 5.46 -14.04
C LEU A 170 -8.14 5.23 -15.03
N THR A 171 -8.02 5.79 -16.23
CA THR A 171 -9.00 5.67 -17.32
C THR A 171 -8.35 5.19 -18.60
N LEU A 172 -9.13 4.66 -19.53
CA LEU A 172 -8.67 4.45 -20.90
C LEU A 172 -8.58 5.78 -21.65
N PRO A 173 -7.67 5.92 -22.63
CA PRO A 173 -7.62 7.09 -23.50
C PRO A 173 -8.97 7.33 -24.20
N GLY A 174 -9.45 8.58 -24.14
CA GLY A 174 -10.73 8.96 -24.74
C GLY A 174 -11.97 8.38 -24.06
N GLN A 175 -11.81 7.75 -22.88
CA GLN A 175 -12.95 7.26 -22.10
C GLN A 175 -13.90 8.43 -21.76
N PRO A 176 -15.22 8.30 -22.07
CA PRO A 176 -16.21 9.29 -21.69
C PRO A 176 -16.26 9.48 -20.17
N PRO A 177 -16.46 10.71 -19.67
CA PRO A 177 -16.44 11.01 -18.24
C PRO A 177 -17.55 10.31 -17.44
N GLU A 178 -18.59 9.83 -18.11
CA GLU A 178 -19.70 9.09 -17.48
C GLU A 178 -19.33 7.63 -17.16
N LEU A 179 -18.28 7.08 -17.79
CA LEU A 179 -17.82 5.72 -17.50
C LEU A 179 -16.85 5.72 -16.31
N PRO A 180 -17.05 4.81 -15.34
CA PRO A 180 -16.19 4.74 -14.17
C PRO A 180 -14.77 4.27 -14.56
N GLY A 181 -13.75 5.03 -14.16
CA GLY A 181 -12.36 4.57 -14.15
C GLY A 181 -12.03 3.77 -12.89
N LEU A 182 -10.82 3.22 -12.81
CA LEU A 182 -10.31 2.64 -11.58
C LEU A 182 -9.89 3.76 -10.63
N ARG A 183 -10.60 3.88 -9.51
CA ARG A 183 -10.37 4.89 -8.49
C ARG A 183 -9.51 4.32 -7.36
N LEU A 184 -8.50 5.08 -6.97
CA LEU A 184 -7.61 4.79 -5.85
C LEU A 184 -7.53 6.04 -4.96
N ARG A 185 -8.06 5.97 -3.74
CA ARG A 185 -7.89 7.01 -2.73
C ARG A 185 -6.79 6.59 -1.79
N THR A 186 -5.86 7.49 -1.48
CA THR A 186 -4.76 7.22 -0.55
C THR A 186 -4.66 8.33 0.48
N VAL A 187 -4.49 7.94 1.75
CA VAL A 187 -4.16 8.83 2.86
C VAL A 187 -2.91 8.30 3.53
N ALA A 188 -1.94 9.17 3.76
CA ALA A 188 -0.71 8.84 4.45
C ALA A 188 -0.44 9.80 5.61
N ILE A 189 0.04 9.28 6.72
CA ILE A 189 0.40 10.01 7.93
C ILE A 189 1.80 9.59 8.32
N ALA A 190 2.72 10.56 8.41
CA ALA A 190 4.11 10.32 8.73
C ALA A 190 4.58 11.22 9.88
N ALA A 191 5.33 10.65 10.80
CA ALA A 191 6.08 11.42 11.80
C ALA A 191 7.26 10.60 12.30
N ASP A 192 8.38 11.27 12.63
CA ASP A 192 9.64 10.63 13.00
C ASP A 192 10.02 9.51 12.00
N ASP A 193 10.20 8.28 12.46
CA ASP A 193 10.55 7.13 11.63
C ASP A 193 9.34 6.30 11.18
N VAL A 194 8.11 6.74 11.43
CA VAL A 194 6.88 5.99 11.17
C VAL A 194 6.11 6.58 10.00
N LEU A 195 5.61 5.71 9.13
CA LEU A 195 4.62 6.00 8.11
C LEU A 195 3.44 5.03 8.21
N VAL A 196 2.23 5.58 8.21
CA VAL A 196 0.98 4.83 8.03
C VAL A 196 0.35 5.24 6.70
N VAL A 197 -0.05 4.27 5.89
CA VAL A 197 -0.73 4.49 4.61
C VAL A 197 -2.02 3.68 4.59
N LEU A 198 -3.14 4.32 4.28
CA LEU A 198 -4.38 3.65 3.94
C LEU A 198 -4.70 3.93 2.48
N ARG A 199 -5.18 2.89 1.79
CA ARG A 199 -5.62 2.98 0.40
C ARG A 199 -6.98 2.31 0.23
N ASP A 200 -7.87 3.01 -0.45
CA ASP A 200 -9.19 2.52 -0.86
C ASP A 200 -9.22 2.44 -2.39
N ALA A 201 -9.37 1.23 -2.91
CA ALA A 201 -9.46 0.94 -4.33
C ALA A 201 -10.92 0.61 -4.68
N GLY A 202 -11.59 1.51 -5.38
CA GLY A 202 -12.97 1.36 -5.81
C GLY A 202 -13.90 2.49 -5.37
N THR A 203 -15.17 2.14 -5.14
CA THR A 203 -16.27 3.07 -4.81
C THR A 203 -16.91 2.70 -3.47
N THR A 204 -16.06 2.41 -2.49
CA THR A 204 -16.49 1.85 -1.19
C THR A 204 -17.28 2.84 -0.35
N GLY A 205 -17.12 4.15 -0.59
CA GLY A 205 -17.79 5.21 0.16
C GLY A 205 -17.24 5.41 1.57
N LEU A 206 -16.09 4.79 1.90
CA LEU A 206 -15.45 4.90 3.20
C LEU A 206 -14.85 6.30 3.41
N ASP A 207 -14.95 6.80 4.64
CA ASP A 207 -14.23 7.99 5.07
C ASP A 207 -12.77 7.61 5.37
N LEU A 208 -11.94 7.61 4.32
CA LEU A 208 -10.55 7.19 4.41
C LEU A 208 -9.71 8.12 5.30
N ASP A 209 -10.06 9.41 5.39
CA ASP A 209 -9.34 10.36 6.25
C ASP A 209 -9.59 10.02 7.73
N ALA A 210 -10.84 9.77 8.12
CA ALA A 210 -11.18 9.34 9.47
C ALA A 210 -10.55 7.99 9.83
N LEU A 211 -10.59 7.02 8.91
CA LEU A 211 -9.94 5.71 9.10
C LEU A 211 -8.42 5.85 9.26
N ALA A 212 -7.77 6.71 8.49
CA ALA A 212 -6.34 6.91 8.60
C ALA A 212 -5.94 7.52 9.96
N VAL A 213 -6.72 8.48 10.45
CA VAL A 213 -6.51 9.05 11.80
C VAL A 213 -6.73 7.98 12.88
N ALA A 214 -7.75 7.14 12.75
CA ALA A 214 -7.98 6.04 13.69
C ALA A 214 -6.84 5.01 13.68
N ALA A 215 -6.37 4.61 12.50
CA ALA A 215 -5.22 3.72 12.35
C ALA A 215 -3.96 4.32 12.98
N TRP A 216 -3.69 5.61 12.75
CA TRP A 216 -2.56 6.32 13.35
C TRP A 216 -2.63 6.33 14.89
N GLN A 217 -3.80 6.64 15.45
CA GLN A 217 -4.01 6.64 16.90
C GLN A 217 -3.86 5.25 17.51
N HIS A 218 -4.35 4.22 16.82
CA HIS A 218 -4.19 2.84 17.26
C HIS A 218 -2.72 2.38 17.20
N ALA A 219 -1.98 2.83 16.18
CA ALA A 219 -0.58 2.49 15.99
C ALA A 219 0.35 3.17 17.02
N ALA A 220 -0.07 4.29 17.63
CA ALA A 220 0.77 5.08 18.54
C ALA A 220 1.38 4.25 19.69
N GLY A 221 0.54 3.52 20.44
CA GLY A 221 0.99 2.68 21.55
C GLY A 221 1.99 1.59 21.14
N PRO A 222 1.64 0.70 20.18
CA PRO A 222 2.55 -0.33 19.64
C PRO A 222 3.85 0.24 19.05
N LEU A 223 3.84 1.49 18.59
CA LEU A 223 5.00 2.16 18.01
C LEU A 223 5.80 3.00 19.03
N GLY A 224 5.40 3.01 20.30
CA GLY A 224 6.10 3.73 21.37
C GLY A 224 5.93 5.25 21.31
N ARG A 225 4.79 5.73 20.81
CA ARG A 225 4.43 7.15 20.68
C ARG A 225 3.32 7.55 21.65
#